data_AF-A0A4S3M2N8-F1
#
_entry.id   AF-A0A4S3M2N8-F1
#
_cell.length_a   1.000
_cell.length_b   1.000
_cell.length_c   1.000
_cell.angle_alpha   90.00
_cell.angle_beta   90.00
_cell.angle_gamma   90.00
#
_symmetry.space_group_name_H-M   'P 1'
#
loop_
_entity.id
_entity.type
_entity.pdbx_description
1 polymer ?
#
loop_
_entity_poly.entity_id
_entity_poly.type
_entity_poly.pdbx_seq_one_letter_code
_entity_poly.pdbx_strand_id
1 'polypeptide(L)'
;MNTKVLFLLLTAVTLQVVSAQRGVRIGYVDMDYILENVSEYQMANELLEKKVAKWKQEIEQQQLAIAQMKEDLDNERILLTNELIEEREVEIQALESEVLDYQQDRFGPQGDLVRQRSQLVQPIQDQVFNAVQELAAGRKYDFIFDRSADVVMLFADKRYDISEQILRTIDITRKKDQREGKPSALDAFQEIDPELKARQDAYDDKKSERDSIIESKREAKLKEIEERKKAYEERRRKMLEEREAKRKAAEEKKKKENGEENSEESAETGTEENQ
;
A
#
# COMPACT_ATOMS: atom_id res chain seq x y z
N MET A 1 63.57 4.31 64.78
CA MET A 1 62.89 5.27 63.88
C MET A 1 62.14 6.27 64.74
N ASN A 2 62.37 7.57 64.58
CA ASN A 2 61.75 8.60 65.43
C ASN A 2 60.23 8.58 65.24
N THR A 3 59.45 8.57 66.33
CA THR A 3 57.97 8.53 66.28
C THR A 3 57.36 9.65 65.45
N LYS A 4 58.04 10.80 65.38
CA LYS A 4 57.69 11.94 64.51
C LYS A 4 57.80 11.62 63.01
N VAL A 5 58.77 10.82 62.61
CA VAL A 5 58.97 10.38 61.21
C VAL A 5 57.89 9.36 60.84
N LEU A 6 57.54 8.45 61.75
CA LEU A 6 56.44 7.50 61.54
C LEU A 6 55.09 8.22 61.39
N PHE A 7 54.84 9.25 62.20
CA PHE A 7 53.61 10.05 62.10
C PHE A 7 53.54 10.82 60.78
N LEU A 8 54.65 11.42 60.34
CA LEU A 8 54.72 12.16 59.07
C LEU A 8 54.49 11.24 57.86
N LEU A 9 55.06 10.02 57.89
CA LEU A 9 54.88 9.02 56.84
C LEU A 9 53.44 8.49 56.81
N LEU A 10 52.80 8.29 57.97
CA LEU A 10 51.40 7.90 58.08
C LEU A 10 50.47 8.99 57.52
N THR A 11 50.69 10.26 57.85
CA THR A 11 49.92 11.38 57.28
C THR A 11 50.10 11.48 55.76
N ALA A 12 51.33 11.35 55.24
CA ALA A 12 51.59 11.39 53.81
C ALA A 12 50.87 10.27 53.03
N VAL A 13 50.81 9.06 53.61
CA VAL A 13 50.05 7.93 53.03
C VAL A 13 48.54 8.22 53.06
N THR A 14 48.00 8.78 54.14
CA THR A 14 46.56 9.10 54.21
C THR A 14 46.12 10.21 53.24
N LEU A 15 46.98 11.19 52.96
CA LEU A 15 46.67 12.25 51.97
C LEU A 15 46.61 11.73 50.52
N GLN A 16 47.30 10.63 50.22
CA GLN A 16 47.27 10.01 48.89
C GLN A 16 45.95 9.26 48.62
N VAL A 17 45.27 8.77 49.67
CA VAL A 17 44.00 8.02 49.53
C VAL A 17 42.81 8.93 49.22
N VAL A 18 42.84 10.18 49.67
CA VAL A 18 41.72 11.14 49.49
C VAL A 18 41.61 11.65 48.04
N SER A 19 42.68 11.60 47.25
CA SER A 19 42.70 12.12 45.87
C SER A 19 42.17 11.14 44.81
N ALA A 20 41.74 9.93 45.20
CA ALA A 20 41.44 8.83 44.27
C ALA A 20 39.94 8.57 44.02
N GLN A 21 39.01 9.21 44.72
CA GLN A 21 37.57 9.03 44.48
C GLN A 21 37.06 10.01 43.44
N ARG A 22 37.37 9.75 42.16
CA ARG A 22 36.60 10.37 41.06
C ARG A 22 35.20 9.75 41.09
N GLY A 23 34.21 10.51 41.52
CA GLY A 23 32.81 10.08 41.45
C GLY A 23 32.40 9.78 40.01
N VAL A 24 31.50 8.79 39.84
CA VAL A 24 30.95 8.41 38.54
C VAL A 24 30.21 9.61 37.93
N ARG A 25 30.57 9.98 36.71
CA ARG A 25 29.89 11.05 35.96
C ARG A 25 28.82 10.45 35.07
N ILE A 26 27.57 10.72 35.41
CA ILE A 26 26.39 10.24 34.70
C ILE A 26 25.73 11.44 34.03
N GLY A 27 25.32 11.27 32.77
CA GLY A 27 24.44 12.19 32.06
C GLY A 27 23.23 11.44 31.48
N TYR A 28 22.25 12.18 31.00
CA TYR A 28 21.19 11.61 30.18
C TYR A 28 20.86 12.50 28.98
N VAL A 29 20.33 11.88 27.94
CA VAL A 29 19.81 12.51 26.72
C VAL A 29 18.36 12.11 26.52
N ASP A 30 17.63 12.96 25.83
CA ASP A 30 16.29 12.66 25.33
C ASP A 30 16.37 12.59 23.80
N MET A 31 16.37 11.37 23.27
CA MET A 31 16.56 11.16 21.83
C MET A 31 15.37 11.69 21.03
N ASP A 32 14.14 11.54 21.53
CA ASP A 32 12.95 12.05 20.85
C ASP A 32 13.01 13.57 20.73
N TYR A 33 13.35 14.26 21.83
CA TYR A 33 13.54 15.70 21.83
C TYR A 33 14.66 16.12 20.86
N ILE A 34 15.78 15.40 20.83
CA ILE A 34 16.87 15.73 19.90
C ILE A 34 16.41 15.57 18.45
N LEU A 35 15.77 14.45 18.11
CA LEU A 35 15.27 14.19 16.76
C LEU A 35 14.26 15.27 16.32
N GLU A 36 13.28 15.60 17.16
CA GLU A 36 12.27 16.62 16.87
C GLU A 36 12.84 18.02 16.64
N ASN A 37 14.02 18.33 17.19
CA ASN A 37 14.66 19.64 17.06
C ASN A 37 15.75 19.71 15.96
N VAL A 38 16.07 18.60 15.30
CA VAL A 38 17.00 18.60 14.16
C VAL A 38 16.24 19.02 12.89
N SER A 39 16.70 20.09 12.23
CA SER A 39 16.02 20.65 11.05
C SER A 39 15.86 19.65 9.90
N GLU A 40 16.85 18.78 9.69
CA GLU A 40 16.88 17.75 8.66
C GLU A 40 15.79 16.70 8.91
N TYR A 41 15.55 16.36 10.18
CA TYR A 41 14.49 15.45 10.59
C TYR A 41 13.12 16.06 10.29
N GLN A 42 12.91 17.32 10.69
CA GLN A 42 11.65 18.02 10.46
C GLN A 42 11.30 18.08 8.97
N MET A 43 12.24 18.51 8.12
CA MET A 43 12.03 18.59 6.68
C MET A 43 11.71 17.23 6.05
N ALA A 44 12.42 16.19 6.45
CA ALA A 44 12.18 14.86 5.91
C ALA A 44 10.88 14.23 6.44
N ASN A 45 10.52 14.50 7.69
CA ASN A 45 9.24 14.09 8.26
C ASN A 45 8.09 14.77 7.50
N GLU A 46 8.19 16.06 7.19
CA GLU A 46 7.21 16.75 6.34
C GLU A 46 7.10 16.13 4.94
N LEU A 47 8.22 15.72 4.33
CA LEU A 47 8.20 15.02 3.05
C LEU A 47 7.52 13.65 3.16
N LEU A 48 7.80 12.90 4.22
CA LEU A 48 7.17 11.61 4.49
C LEU A 48 5.67 11.77 4.74
N GLU A 49 5.25 12.77 5.51
CA GLU A 49 3.84 13.08 5.76
C GLU A 49 3.09 13.42 4.47
N LYS A 50 3.71 14.18 3.55
CA LYS A 50 3.14 14.44 2.21
C LYS A 50 2.95 13.15 1.41
N LYS A 51 3.92 12.23 1.44
CA LYS A 51 3.78 10.91 0.78
C LYS A 51 2.65 10.09 1.41
N VAL A 52 2.57 10.05 2.74
CA VAL A 52 1.51 9.37 3.48
C VAL A 52 0.14 9.92 3.14
N ALA A 53 -0.01 11.25 3.08
CA ALA A 53 -1.26 11.90 2.70
C ALA A 53 -1.68 11.49 1.28
N LYS A 54 -0.73 11.47 0.33
CA LYS A 54 -0.97 11.02 -1.04
C LYS A 54 -1.45 9.56 -1.10
N TRP A 55 -0.77 8.64 -0.41
CA TRP A 55 -1.18 7.23 -0.38
C TRP A 55 -2.58 7.03 0.23
N LYS A 56 -2.91 7.78 1.29
CA LYS A 56 -4.25 7.75 1.88
C LYS A 56 -5.31 8.22 0.88
N GLN A 57 -5.03 9.30 0.16
CA GLN A 57 -5.93 9.82 -0.87
C GLN A 57 -6.13 8.81 -2.01
N GLU A 58 -5.06 8.15 -2.46
CA GLU A 58 -5.15 7.11 -3.49
C GLU A 58 -6.02 5.92 -3.04
N ILE A 59 -5.85 5.46 -1.79
CA ILE A 59 -6.69 4.41 -1.20
C ILE A 59 -8.15 4.84 -1.15
N GLU A 60 -8.42 6.05 -0.67
CA GLU A 60 -9.78 6.59 -0.57
C GLU A 60 -10.46 6.67 -1.95
N GLN A 61 -9.74 7.14 -2.97
CA GLN A 61 -10.24 7.18 -4.35
C GLN A 61 -10.57 5.80 -4.90
N GLN A 62 -9.72 4.80 -4.66
CA GLN A 62 -9.97 3.43 -5.09
C GLN A 62 -11.17 2.82 -4.36
N GLN A 63 -11.30 3.06 -3.05
CA GLN A 63 -12.45 2.59 -2.26
C GLN A 63 -13.77 3.21 -2.74
N LEU A 64 -13.77 4.51 -3.07
CA LEU A 64 -14.94 5.18 -3.64
C LEU A 64 -15.31 4.60 -5.01
N ALA A 65 -14.32 4.34 -5.87
CA ALA A 65 -14.56 3.69 -7.16
C ALA A 65 -15.19 2.30 -7.00
N ILE A 66 -14.66 1.48 -6.08
CA ILE A 66 -15.21 0.15 -5.76
C ILE A 66 -16.64 0.25 -5.23
N ALA A 67 -16.92 1.21 -4.34
CA ALA A 67 -18.26 1.43 -3.82
C ALA A 67 -19.25 1.77 -4.95
N GLN A 68 -18.85 2.65 -5.88
CA GLN A 68 -19.67 2.99 -7.04
C GLN A 68 -19.92 1.78 -7.93
N MET A 69 -18.90 0.97 -8.24
CA MET A 69 -19.06 -0.23 -9.07
C MET A 69 -20.02 -1.26 -8.45
N LYS A 70 -20.01 -1.39 -7.12
CA LYS A 70 -20.95 -2.24 -6.40
C LYS A 70 -22.38 -1.72 -6.50
N GLU A 71 -22.57 -0.42 -6.28
CA GLU A 71 -23.88 0.22 -6.40
C GLU A 71 -24.44 0.10 -7.83
N ASP A 72 -23.59 0.32 -8.84
CA ASP A 72 -23.96 0.18 -10.25
C ASP A 72 -24.36 -1.27 -10.57
N LEU A 73 -23.59 -2.25 -10.08
CA LEU A 73 -23.91 -3.67 -10.25
C LEU A 73 -25.26 -4.03 -9.61
N ASP A 74 -25.54 -3.54 -8.40
CA ASP A 74 -26.80 -3.80 -7.71
C ASP A 74 -28.00 -3.20 -8.43
N ASN A 75 -27.86 -1.97 -8.95
CA ASN A 75 -28.89 -1.27 -9.71
C ASN A 75 -29.16 -1.92 -11.08
N GLU A 76 -28.10 -2.35 -11.77
CA GLU A 76 -28.18 -2.95 -13.11
C GLU A 76 -28.47 -4.45 -13.07
N ARG A 77 -28.39 -5.11 -11.91
CA ARG A 77 -28.41 -6.58 -11.76
C ARG A 77 -29.55 -7.27 -12.49
N ILE A 78 -30.75 -6.69 -12.45
CA ILE A 78 -31.97 -7.26 -13.06
C ILE A 78 -31.91 -7.20 -14.60
N LEU A 79 -31.09 -6.30 -15.15
CA LEU A 79 -30.92 -6.09 -16.58
C LEU A 79 -29.76 -6.91 -17.17
N LEU A 80 -28.91 -7.50 -16.32
CA LEU A 80 -27.73 -8.25 -16.72
C LEU A 80 -28.00 -9.76 -16.77
N THR A 81 -27.20 -10.49 -17.58
CA THR A 81 -27.19 -11.96 -17.53
C THR A 81 -26.34 -12.43 -16.36
N ASN A 82 -26.57 -13.66 -15.89
CA ASN A 82 -25.79 -14.23 -14.78
C ASN A 82 -24.28 -14.21 -15.04
N GLU A 83 -23.84 -14.43 -16.28
CA GLU A 83 -22.40 -14.42 -16.62
C GLU A 83 -21.77 -13.02 -16.58
N LEU A 84 -22.54 -11.97 -16.89
CA LEU A 84 -22.10 -10.57 -16.80
C LEU A 84 -22.02 -10.11 -15.33
N ILE A 85 -22.94 -10.58 -14.48
CA ILE A 85 -22.92 -10.33 -13.05
C ILE A 85 -21.66 -10.95 -12.44
N GLU A 86 -21.40 -12.23 -12.70
CA GLU A 86 -20.22 -12.94 -12.20
C GLU A 86 -18.91 -12.25 -12.63
N GLU A 87 -18.84 -11.75 -13.87
CA GLU A 87 -17.68 -10.99 -14.35
C GLU A 87 -17.43 -9.71 -13.56
N ARG A 88 -18.49 -8.91 -13.34
CA ARG A 88 -18.42 -7.67 -12.57
C ARG A 88 -18.05 -7.95 -11.10
N GLU A 89 -18.60 -9.01 -10.51
CA GLU A 89 -18.25 -9.43 -9.15
C GLU A 89 -16.77 -9.80 -9.02
N VAL A 90 -16.22 -10.52 -10.01
CA VAL A 90 -14.79 -10.85 -10.06
C VAL A 90 -13.91 -9.61 -10.23
N GLU A 91 -14.32 -8.66 -11.09
CA GLU A 91 -13.61 -7.38 -11.30
C GLU A 91 -13.57 -6.56 -9.98
N ILE A 92 -14.72 -6.43 -9.31
CA ILE A 92 -14.83 -5.75 -8.01
C ILE A 92 -13.94 -6.43 -6.97
N GLN A 93 -14.00 -7.76 -6.86
CA GLN A 93 -13.20 -8.51 -5.89
C GLN A 93 -11.69 -8.38 -6.14
N ALA A 94 -11.27 -8.35 -7.41
CA ALA A 94 -9.88 -8.14 -7.78
C ALA A 94 -9.39 -6.75 -7.33
N LEU A 95 -10.19 -5.71 -7.52
CA LEU A 95 -9.87 -4.35 -7.10
C LEU A 95 -9.85 -4.21 -5.57
N GLU A 96 -10.75 -4.89 -4.86
CA GLU A 96 -10.72 -4.94 -3.39
C GLU A 96 -9.43 -5.56 -2.85
N SER A 97 -9.01 -6.68 -3.46
CA SER A 97 -7.72 -7.30 -3.11
C SER A 97 -6.56 -6.36 -3.38
N GLU A 98 -6.60 -5.62 -4.50
CA GLU A 98 -5.55 -4.67 -4.85
C GLU A 98 -5.44 -3.52 -3.85
N VAL A 99 -6.57 -2.95 -3.40
CA VAL A 99 -6.57 -1.91 -2.36
C VAL A 99 -5.97 -2.45 -1.06
N LEU A 100 -6.31 -3.69 -0.67
CA LEU A 100 -5.76 -4.31 0.53
C LEU A 100 -4.25 -4.55 0.43
N ASP A 101 -3.78 -5.07 -0.71
CA ASP A 101 -2.37 -5.28 -0.97
C ASP A 101 -1.62 -3.94 -0.96
N TYR A 102 -2.17 -2.92 -1.61
CA TYR A 102 -1.62 -1.56 -1.60
C TYR A 102 -1.52 -1.00 -0.18
N GLN A 103 -2.59 -1.15 0.61
CA GLN A 103 -2.59 -0.72 2.01
C GLN A 103 -1.53 -1.47 2.83
N GLN A 104 -1.37 -2.77 2.64
CA GLN A 104 -0.37 -3.58 3.32
C GLN A 104 1.05 -3.20 2.90
N ASP A 105 1.29 -2.96 1.62
CA ASP A 105 2.60 -2.56 1.08
C ASP A 105 3.01 -1.17 1.58
N ARG A 106 2.06 -0.24 1.74
CA ARG A 106 2.36 1.11 2.24
C ARG A 106 2.39 1.20 3.76
N PHE A 107 1.42 0.61 4.46
CA PHE A 107 1.16 0.82 5.89
C PHE A 107 1.35 -0.43 6.76
N GLY A 108 1.68 -1.59 6.17
CA GLY A 108 1.93 -2.81 6.93
C GLY A 108 3.20 -2.74 7.80
N PRO A 109 3.45 -3.75 8.65
CA PRO A 109 4.61 -3.79 9.54
C PRO A 109 5.96 -3.75 8.82
N GLN A 110 6.01 -4.23 7.58
CA GLN A 110 7.16 -4.16 6.67
C GLN A 110 6.92 -3.24 5.47
N GLY A 111 5.90 -2.37 5.60
CA GLY A 111 5.49 -1.47 4.55
C GLY A 111 6.43 -0.28 4.39
N ASP A 112 6.21 0.45 3.31
CA ASP A 112 7.07 1.57 2.92
C ASP A 112 7.13 2.67 3.99
N LEU A 113 6.04 2.91 4.73
CA LEU A 113 6.04 3.90 5.82
C LEU A 113 7.04 3.55 6.92
N VAL A 114 7.02 2.31 7.40
CA VAL A 114 7.91 1.85 8.47
C VAL A 114 9.37 1.88 8.00
N ARG A 115 9.61 1.41 6.77
CA ARG A 115 10.92 1.44 6.14
C ARG A 115 11.46 2.87 6.00
N GLN A 116 10.68 3.78 5.42
CA GLN A 116 11.09 5.17 5.21
C GLN A 116 11.31 5.91 6.52
N ARG A 117 10.47 5.65 7.54
CA ARG A 117 10.67 6.22 8.88
C ARG A 117 11.98 5.74 9.50
N SER A 118 12.29 4.45 9.41
CA SER A 118 13.56 3.89 9.91
C SER A 118 14.76 4.49 9.17
N GLN A 119 14.70 4.53 7.84
CA GLN A 119 15.74 5.12 6.97
C GLN A 119 15.98 6.60 7.26
N LEU A 120 14.94 7.35 7.63
CA LEU A 120 15.08 8.74 8.02
C LEU A 120 15.73 8.90 9.40
N VAL A 121 15.29 8.11 10.37
CA VAL A 121 15.72 8.24 11.77
C VAL A 121 17.17 7.79 11.94
N GLN A 122 17.57 6.71 11.27
CA GLN A 122 18.88 6.07 11.43
C GLN A 122 20.09 7.01 11.23
N PRO A 123 20.24 7.76 10.12
CA PRO A 123 21.41 8.63 9.92
C PRO A 123 21.50 9.74 10.98
N ILE A 124 20.36 10.19 11.51
CA ILE A 124 20.33 11.22 12.55
C ILE A 124 20.70 10.60 13.90
N GLN A 125 20.22 9.39 14.20
CA GLN A 125 20.69 8.64 15.38
C GLN A 125 22.20 8.41 15.36
N ASP A 126 22.79 8.10 14.19
CA ASP A 126 24.23 7.95 14.05
C ASP A 126 24.98 9.27 14.33
N GLN A 127 24.46 10.42 13.85
CA GLN A 127 25.01 11.74 14.17
C GLN A 127 24.94 12.04 15.66
N VAL A 128 23.80 11.74 16.29
CA VAL A 128 23.60 11.93 17.73
C VAL A 128 24.58 11.05 18.52
N PHE A 129 24.72 9.79 18.13
CA PHE A 129 25.64 8.86 18.77
C PHE A 129 27.10 9.35 18.69
N ASN A 130 27.53 9.84 17.53
CA ASN A 130 28.86 10.44 17.37
C ASN A 130 29.05 11.69 18.26
N ALA A 131 28.05 12.57 18.31
CA ALA A 131 28.08 13.75 19.18
C ALA A 131 28.13 13.38 20.67
N VAL A 132 27.41 12.32 21.06
CA VAL A 132 27.42 11.77 22.42
C VAL A 132 28.80 11.24 22.77
N GLN A 133 29.46 10.49 21.88
CA GLN A 133 30.82 10.01 22.10
C GLN A 133 31.83 11.15 22.28
N GLU A 134 31.78 12.16 21.42
CA GLU A 134 32.67 13.32 21.49
C GLU A 134 32.50 14.06 22.83
N LEU A 135 31.25 14.29 23.23
CA LEU A 135 30.92 14.98 24.48
C LEU A 135 31.28 14.13 25.70
N ALA A 136 31.05 12.81 25.65
CA ALA A 136 31.42 11.86 26.68
C ALA A 136 32.93 11.88 26.93
N ALA A 137 33.74 11.80 25.87
CA ALA A 137 35.20 11.83 25.95
C ALA A 137 35.71 13.18 26.46
N GLY A 138 35.21 14.29 25.89
CA GLY A 138 35.64 15.64 26.26
C GLY A 138 35.31 16.02 27.70
N ARG A 139 34.13 15.63 28.20
CA ARG A 139 33.67 15.93 29.57
C ARG A 139 33.90 14.80 30.56
N LYS A 140 34.50 13.69 30.11
CA LYS A 140 34.80 12.49 30.90
C LYS A 140 33.56 11.92 31.58
N TYR A 141 32.45 11.79 30.86
CA TYR A 141 31.30 11.03 31.32
C TYR A 141 31.64 9.54 31.32
N ASP A 142 31.20 8.83 32.36
CA ASP A 142 31.35 7.38 32.45
C ASP A 142 30.11 6.67 31.87
N PHE A 143 28.93 7.27 32.03
CA PHE A 143 27.66 6.76 31.50
C PHE A 143 26.78 7.90 30.95
N ILE A 144 26.11 7.62 29.84
CA ILE A 144 25.06 8.47 29.29
C ILE A 144 23.86 7.58 29.01
N PHE A 145 22.71 7.92 29.59
CA PHE A 145 21.47 7.17 29.41
C PHE A 145 20.53 7.89 28.46
N ASP A 146 19.81 7.14 27.64
CA ASP A 146 18.69 7.67 26.87
C ASP A 146 17.40 7.55 27.68
N ARG A 147 16.69 8.66 27.87
CA ARG A 147 15.39 8.75 28.55
C ARG A 147 14.24 8.26 27.66
N SER A 148 14.41 8.30 26.34
CA SER A 148 13.43 7.82 25.36
C SER A 148 13.43 6.30 25.22
N ALA A 149 14.48 5.63 25.69
CA ALA A 149 14.58 4.18 25.68
C ALA A 149 13.81 3.52 26.84
N ASP A 150 13.70 2.19 26.83
CA ASP A 150 12.99 1.37 27.83
C ASP A 150 13.57 1.46 29.26
N VAL A 151 14.58 2.30 29.51
CA VAL A 151 15.16 2.52 30.83
C VAL A 151 14.20 3.40 31.64
N VAL A 152 13.52 2.80 32.62
CA VAL A 152 12.60 3.52 33.51
C VAL A 152 13.38 4.44 34.45
N MET A 153 13.47 5.72 34.09
CA MET A 153 14.01 6.79 34.92
C MET A 153 12.90 7.51 35.67
N LEU A 154 12.74 7.21 36.96
CA LEU A 154 11.66 7.81 37.77
C LEU A 154 11.89 9.31 38.04
N PHE A 155 13.16 9.71 38.21
CA PHE A 155 13.55 11.09 38.45
C PHE A 155 15.01 11.29 38.08
N ALA A 156 15.31 12.37 37.38
CA ALA A 156 16.66 12.90 37.23
C ALA A 156 16.62 14.42 37.28
N ASP A 157 17.65 15.00 37.88
CA ASP A 157 17.84 16.45 37.91
C ASP A 157 18.25 16.94 36.52
N LYS A 158 17.60 18.01 36.04
CA LYS A 158 17.85 18.64 34.74
C LYS A 158 19.32 19.03 34.52
N ARG A 159 20.10 19.21 35.59
CA ARG A 159 21.55 19.48 35.50
C ARG A 159 22.34 18.33 34.84
N TYR A 160 21.81 17.12 34.82
CA TYR A 160 22.42 15.97 34.15
C TYR A 160 21.94 15.78 32.71
N ASP A 161 20.98 16.58 32.27
CA ASP A 161 20.52 16.62 30.88
C ASP A 161 21.59 17.27 29.99
N ILE A 162 22.05 16.52 28.99
CA ILE A 162 23.02 16.99 28.01
C ILE A 162 22.41 17.13 26.61
N SER A 163 21.10 16.94 26.43
CA SER A 163 20.41 16.97 25.12
C SER A 163 20.67 18.26 24.35
N GLU A 164 20.55 19.41 25.04
CA GLU A 164 20.87 20.73 24.48
C GLU A 164 22.33 20.88 24.04
N GLN A 165 23.25 20.22 24.73
CA GLN A 165 24.67 20.25 24.38
C GLN A 165 24.92 19.42 23.13
N ILE A 166 24.26 18.27 23.02
CA ILE A 166 24.30 17.39 21.85
C ILE A 166 23.71 18.08 20.63
N LEU A 167 22.54 18.71 20.74
CA LEU A 167 21.94 19.50 19.66
C LEU A 167 22.89 20.54 19.09
N ARG A 168 23.55 21.31 19.97
CA ARG A 168 24.56 22.30 19.54
C ARG A 168 25.74 21.65 18.84
N THR A 169 26.23 20.50 19.30
CA THR A 169 27.32 19.77 18.66
C THR A 169 26.92 19.31 17.25
N ILE A 170 25.72 18.74 17.10
CA ILE A 170 25.17 18.31 15.80
C ILE A 170 25.07 19.50 14.84
N ASP A 171 24.56 20.64 15.31
CA ASP A 171 24.45 21.85 14.50
C ASP A 171 25.80 22.38 14.01
N ILE A 172 26.83 22.32 14.86
CA ILE A 172 28.19 22.74 14.51
C ILE A 172 28.79 21.78 13.47
N THR A 173 28.69 20.47 13.73
CA THR A 173 29.18 19.43 12.81
C THR A 173 28.50 19.52 11.46
N ARG A 174 27.18 19.69 11.44
CA ARG A 174 26.42 19.92 10.21
C ARG A 174 26.90 21.15 9.45
N LYS A 175 27.04 22.31 10.11
CA LYS A 175 27.53 23.53 9.44
C LYS A 175 28.93 23.36 8.87
N LYS A 176 29.76 22.54 9.51
CA LYS A 176 31.08 22.16 9.00
C LYS A 176 30.96 21.25 7.77
N ASP A 177 30.15 20.19 7.84
CA ASP A 177 29.93 19.26 6.75
C ASP A 177 29.32 19.94 5.51
N GLN A 178 28.39 20.88 5.70
CA GLN A 178 27.84 21.73 4.64
C GLN A 178 28.92 22.59 3.96
N ARG A 179 29.88 23.13 4.72
CA ARG A 179 31.01 23.88 4.16
C ARG A 179 32.00 22.98 3.41
N GLU A 180 32.10 21.73 3.82
CA GLU A 180 32.93 20.70 3.18
C GLU A 180 32.23 20.02 1.99
N GLY A 181 30.98 20.38 1.70
CA GLY A 181 30.22 19.83 0.56
C GLY A 181 29.80 18.38 0.74
N LYS A 182 29.72 17.88 1.98
CA LYS A 182 29.24 16.52 2.25
C LYS A 182 27.72 16.44 2.15
N PRO A 183 27.17 15.31 1.67
CA PRO A 183 25.73 15.12 1.57
C PRO A 183 25.07 15.19 2.95
N SER A 184 23.94 15.90 3.03
CA SER A 184 23.10 15.97 4.22
C SER A 184 22.40 14.63 4.47
N ALA A 185 21.95 14.39 5.71
CA ALA A 185 21.04 13.29 6.01
C ALA A 185 19.74 13.37 5.17
N LEU A 186 19.31 14.59 4.82
CA LEU A 186 18.19 14.83 3.91
C LEU A 186 18.51 14.41 2.46
N ASP A 187 19.75 14.64 2.00
CA ASP A 187 20.19 14.26 0.66
C ASP A 187 20.30 12.75 0.55
N ALA A 188 20.83 12.10 1.59
CA ALA A 188 20.84 10.64 1.70
C ALA A 188 19.41 10.06 1.67
N PHE A 189 18.45 10.70 2.34
CA PHE A 189 17.04 10.29 2.27
C PHE A 189 16.45 10.39 0.86
N GLN A 190 16.86 11.39 0.07
CA GLN A 190 16.42 11.55 -1.32
C GLN A 190 17.13 10.60 -2.30
N GLU A 191 18.43 10.33 -2.10
CA GLU A 191 19.21 9.42 -2.95
C GLU A 191 18.88 7.93 -2.74
N ILE A 192 18.16 7.56 -1.67
CA ILE A 192 17.74 6.17 -1.37
C ILE A 192 16.40 5.79 -2.05
N ASP A 193 15.78 6.73 -2.78
CA ASP A 193 14.60 6.50 -3.65
C ASP A 193 14.78 5.55 -4.89
N PRO A 194 15.96 5.04 -5.29
CA PRO A 194 16.08 4.11 -6.42
C PRO A 194 15.35 2.78 -6.21
N GLU A 195 15.30 2.27 -4.98
CA GLU A 195 14.61 1.01 -4.68
C GLU A 195 13.08 1.21 -4.71
N LEU A 196 12.60 2.36 -4.24
CA LEU A 196 11.19 2.76 -4.34
C LEU A 196 10.78 3.02 -5.79
N LYS A 197 11.64 3.68 -6.58
CA LYS A 197 11.42 3.86 -8.01
C LYS A 197 11.37 2.52 -8.73
N ALA A 198 12.32 1.62 -8.48
CA ALA A 198 12.30 0.28 -9.07
C ALA A 198 11.07 -0.55 -8.64
N ARG A 199 10.56 -0.34 -7.42
CA ARG A 199 9.36 -1.02 -6.91
C ARG A 199 8.07 -0.40 -7.43
N GLN A 200 8.06 0.91 -7.65
CA GLN A 200 6.99 1.65 -8.32
C GLN A 200 6.92 1.25 -9.79
N ASP A 201 8.07 1.21 -10.48
CA ASP A 201 8.20 0.72 -11.85
C ASP A 201 7.71 -0.75 -11.94
N ALA A 202 8.11 -1.60 -10.99
CA ALA A 202 7.62 -2.99 -10.95
C ALA A 202 6.12 -3.14 -10.62
N TYR A 203 5.55 -2.23 -9.82
CA TYR A 203 4.11 -2.18 -9.57
C TYR A 203 3.36 -1.70 -10.81
N ASP A 204 3.84 -0.65 -11.46
CA ASP A 204 3.27 -0.08 -12.68
C ASP A 204 3.36 -1.07 -13.86
N ASP A 205 4.46 -1.83 -13.97
CA ASP A 205 4.62 -2.93 -14.92
C ASP A 205 3.62 -4.06 -14.65
N LYS A 206 3.47 -4.50 -13.39
CA LYS A 206 2.48 -5.52 -13.01
C LYS A 206 1.05 -5.05 -13.22
N LYS A 207 0.78 -3.77 -12.99
CA LYS A 207 -0.53 -3.16 -13.24
C LYS A 207 -0.81 -3.12 -14.74
N SER A 208 0.13 -2.64 -15.54
CA SER A 208 0.07 -2.63 -17.00
C SER A 208 -0.16 -4.02 -17.59
N GLU A 209 0.57 -5.03 -17.13
CA GLU A 209 0.45 -6.41 -17.62
C GLU A 209 -0.94 -6.96 -17.29
N ARG A 210 -1.44 -6.71 -16.08
CA ARG A 210 -2.76 -7.15 -15.64
C ARG A 210 -3.90 -6.42 -16.37
N ASP A 211 -3.78 -5.11 -16.57
CA ASP A 211 -4.73 -4.31 -17.35
C ASP A 211 -4.82 -4.87 -18.77
N SER A 212 -3.68 -5.25 -19.38
CA SER A 212 -3.68 -5.90 -20.69
C SER A 212 -4.33 -7.28 -20.70
N ILE A 213 -4.21 -8.04 -19.61
CA ILE A 213 -4.87 -9.34 -19.43
C ILE A 213 -6.38 -9.16 -19.25
N ILE A 214 -6.81 -8.14 -18.50
CA ILE A 214 -8.23 -7.82 -18.31
C ILE A 214 -8.84 -7.34 -19.63
N GLU A 215 -8.18 -6.42 -20.34
CA GLU A 215 -8.62 -5.89 -21.64
C GLU A 215 -8.75 -7.02 -22.67
N SER A 216 -7.74 -7.90 -22.77
CA SER A 216 -7.77 -9.04 -23.68
C SER A 216 -8.87 -10.04 -23.34
N LYS A 217 -9.15 -10.28 -22.05
CA LYS A 217 -10.31 -11.09 -21.62
C LYS A 217 -11.63 -10.43 -21.97
N ARG A 218 -11.76 -9.10 -21.79
CA ARG A 218 -12.95 -8.34 -22.16
C ARG A 218 -13.21 -8.41 -23.66
N GLU A 219 -12.18 -8.23 -24.49
CA GLU A 219 -12.29 -8.35 -25.95
C GLU A 219 -12.66 -9.77 -26.39
N ALA A 220 -12.06 -10.80 -25.77
CA ALA A 220 -12.38 -12.20 -26.07
C ALA A 220 -13.85 -12.51 -25.74
N LYS A 221 -14.33 -12.07 -24.58
CA LYS A 221 -15.75 -12.20 -24.19
C LYS A 221 -16.69 -11.42 -25.10
N LEU A 222 -16.34 -10.20 -25.51
CA LEU A 222 -17.16 -9.43 -26.46
C LEU A 222 -17.30 -10.16 -27.80
N LYS A 223 -16.21 -10.73 -28.32
CA LYS A 223 -16.25 -11.56 -29.54
C LYS A 223 -17.11 -12.80 -29.36
N GLU A 224 -16.99 -13.49 -28.23
CA GLU A 224 -17.83 -14.65 -27.90
C GLU A 224 -19.32 -14.27 -27.82
N ILE A 225 -19.65 -13.13 -27.20
CA ILE A 225 -21.03 -12.61 -27.14
C ILE A 225 -21.55 -12.29 -28.54
N GLU A 226 -20.73 -11.70 -29.40
CA GLU A 226 -21.12 -11.34 -30.77
C GLU A 226 -21.36 -12.59 -31.63
N GLU A 227 -20.48 -13.59 -31.52
CA GLU A 227 -20.65 -14.90 -32.16
C GLU A 227 -21.89 -15.62 -31.64
N ARG A 228 -22.14 -15.58 -30.33
CA ARG A 228 -23.32 -16.17 -29.70
C ARG A 228 -24.61 -15.48 -30.16
N LYS A 229 -24.61 -14.15 -30.31
CA LYS A 229 -25.72 -13.38 -30.90
C LYS A 229 -26.00 -13.81 -32.34
N LYS A 230 -24.97 -13.89 -33.19
CA LYS A 230 -25.10 -14.34 -34.58
C LYS A 230 -25.64 -15.77 -34.66
N ALA A 231 -25.12 -16.68 -33.83
CA ALA A 231 -25.62 -18.05 -33.75
C ALA A 231 -27.08 -18.13 -33.29
N TYR A 232 -27.49 -17.27 -32.35
CA TYR A 232 -28.88 -17.18 -31.90
C TYR A 232 -29.81 -16.65 -32.99
N GLU A 233 -29.42 -15.58 -33.69
CA GLU A 233 -30.16 -15.02 -34.82
C GLU A 233 -30.32 -16.04 -35.95
N GLU A 234 -29.27 -16.80 -36.27
CA GLU A 234 -29.33 -17.84 -37.28
C GLU A 234 -30.24 -19.00 -36.86
N ARG A 235 -30.17 -19.46 -35.60
CA ARG A 235 -31.11 -20.45 -35.05
C ARG A 235 -32.55 -19.96 -35.10
N ARG A 236 -32.77 -18.69 -34.75
CA ARG A 236 -34.10 -18.06 -34.79
C ARG A 236 -34.63 -17.99 -36.22
N ARG A 237 -33.79 -17.65 -37.21
CA ARG A 237 -34.17 -17.64 -38.63
C ARG A 237 -34.56 -19.03 -39.11
N LYS A 238 -33.74 -20.06 -38.83
CA LYS A 238 -34.05 -21.46 -39.17
C LYS A 238 -35.35 -21.94 -38.53
N MET A 239 -35.61 -21.59 -37.27
CA MET A 239 -36.88 -21.92 -36.60
C MET A 239 -38.09 -21.24 -37.24
N LEU A 240 -37.96 -19.99 -37.68
CA LEU A 240 -39.05 -19.27 -38.36
C LEU A 240 -39.32 -19.84 -39.76
N GLU A 241 -38.27 -20.16 -40.52
CA GLU A 241 -38.36 -20.83 -41.82
C GLU A 241 -39.00 -22.22 -41.68
N GLU A 242 -38.58 -23.01 -40.69
CA GLU A 242 -39.16 -24.34 -40.42
C GLU A 242 -40.64 -24.23 -40.00
N ARG A 243 -41.01 -23.23 -39.20
CA ARG A 243 -42.40 -22.95 -38.81
C ARG A 243 -43.25 -22.52 -40.01
N GLU A 244 -42.72 -21.65 -40.88
CA GLU A 244 -43.43 -21.26 -42.11
C GLU A 244 -43.58 -22.43 -43.07
N ALA A 245 -42.55 -23.26 -43.24
CA ALA A 245 -42.61 -24.47 -44.06
C ALA A 245 -43.66 -25.46 -43.51
N LYS A 246 -43.70 -25.67 -42.18
CA LYS A 246 -44.74 -26.47 -41.53
C LYS A 246 -46.13 -25.87 -41.72
N ARG A 247 -46.28 -24.53 -41.63
CA ARG A 247 -47.57 -23.85 -41.87
C ARG A 247 -48.04 -24.04 -43.31
N LYS A 248 -47.16 -23.81 -44.30
CA LYS A 248 -47.46 -24.02 -45.72
C LYS A 248 -47.81 -25.47 -46.04
N ALA A 249 -47.06 -26.44 -45.50
CA ALA A 249 -47.35 -27.86 -45.67
C ALA A 249 -48.69 -28.27 -45.03
N ALA A 250 -49.06 -27.67 -43.89
CA ALA A 250 -50.36 -27.88 -43.27
C ALA A 250 -51.51 -27.25 -44.09
N GLU A 251 -51.30 -26.07 -44.67
CA GLU A 251 -52.27 -25.43 -45.58
C GLU A 251 -52.45 -26.22 -46.89
N GLU A 252 -51.37 -26.78 -47.46
CA GLU A 252 -51.45 -27.66 -48.63
C GLU A 252 -52.17 -28.98 -48.32
N LYS A 253 -51.93 -29.58 -47.14
CA LYS A 253 -52.69 -30.75 -46.69
C LYS A 253 -54.18 -30.45 -46.55
N LYS A 254 -54.54 -29.34 -45.89
CA LYS A 254 -55.94 -28.91 -45.77
C LYS A 254 -56.60 -28.63 -47.12
N LYS A 255 -55.87 -28.08 -48.10
CA LYS A 255 -56.39 -27.88 -49.46
C LYS A 255 -56.60 -29.19 -50.22
N LYS A 256 -55.77 -30.21 -49.97
CA LYS A 256 -55.96 -31.55 -50.54
C LYS A 256 -57.15 -32.26 -49.90
N GLU A 257 -57.29 -32.20 -48.57
CA GLU A 257 -58.44 -32.76 -47.84
C GLU A 257 -59.77 -32.09 -48.26
N ASN A 258 -59.83 -30.75 -48.34
CA ASN A 258 -61.03 -30.05 -48.85
C ASN A 258 -61.28 -30.29 -50.36
N GLY A 259 -60.25 -30.63 -51.14
CA GLY A 259 -60.38 -30.96 -52.56
C GLY A 259 -60.93 -32.37 -52.79
N GLU A 260 -60.61 -33.31 -51.91
CA GLU A 260 -61.16 -34.67 -51.88
C GLU A 260 -62.61 -34.67 -51.37
N GLU A 261 -62.93 -33.94 -50.29
CA GLU A 261 -64.32 -33.77 -49.80
C GLU A 261 -65.27 -33.17 -50.85
N ASN A 262 -64.82 -32.15 -51.60
CA ASN A 262 -65.63 -31.52 -52.64
C ASN A 262 -65.79 -32.40 -53.90
N SER A 263 -64.94 -33.44 -54.06
CA SER A 263 -65.06 -34.45 -55.11
C SER A 263 -65.93 -35.65 -54.70
N GLU A 264 -66.06 -35.94 -53.40
CA GLU A 264 -67.04 -36.89 -52.87
C GLU A 264 -68.45 -36.28 -52.82
N GLU A 265 -68.60 -35.00 -52.45
CA GLU A 265 -69.90 -34.30 -52.42
C GLU A 265 -70.50 -34.06 -53.84
N SER A 266 -69.63 -33.88 -54.85
CA SER A 266 -70.05 -33.81 -56.27
C SER A 266 -70.24 -35.18 -56.94
N ALA A 267 -69.76 -36.27 -56.32
CA ALA A 267 -70.09 -37.64 -56.72
C ALA A 267 -71.43 -38.11 -56.13
N GLU A 268 -71.84 -37.62 -54.95
CA GLU A 268 -73.16 -37.91 -54.38
C GLU A 268 -74.31 -37.11 -55.04
N THR A 269 -74.10 -35.84 -55.41
CA THR A 269 -75.13 -35.01 -56.08
C THR A 269 -75.33 -35.30 -57.57
N GLY A 270 -74.43 -36.05 -58.22
CA GLY A 270 -74.57 -36.48 -59.62
C GLY A 270 -75.48 -37.69 -59.84
N THR A 271 -76.02 -38.30 -58.78
CA THR A 271 -76.78 -39.56 -58.86
C THR A 271 -78.30 -39.42 -58.74
N GLU A 272 -78.84 -38.24 -58.46
CA GLU A 272 -80.29 -38.04 -58.24
C GLU A 272 -81.08 -37.39 -59.40
N GLU A 273 -80.46 -36.99 -60.51
CA GLU A 273 -81.14 -36.22 -61.58
C GLU A 273 -81.33 -36.96 -62.92
N ASN A 274 -81.65 -38.27 -62.89
CA ASN A 274 -82.16 -38.96 -64.08
C ASN A 274 -83.08 -40.17 -63.75
N GLN A 275 -84.31 -39.87 -63.36
CA GLN A 275 -85.51 -40.70 -63.60
C GLN A 275 -86.68 -39.81 -64.04
#